data_AF-A0AAV3M7H8-F1
#
_entry.id   AF-A0AAV3M7H8-F1
#
_cell.length_a   1.000
_cell.length_b   1.000
_cell.length_c   1.000
_cell.angle_alpha   90.00
_cell.angle_beta   90.00
_cell.angle_gamma   90.00
#
_symmetry.space_group_name_H-M   'P 1'
#
loop_
_entity.id
_entity.type
_entity.pdbx_description
1 polymer ?
#
loop_
_entity_poly.entity_id
_entity_poly.type
_entity_poly.pdbx_seq_one_letter_code
_entity_poly.pdbx_strand_id
1 'polypeptide(L)'
;MKGGDYLGYGGGGDGIWRFITGWSGENIERFTKVFDQLSKEGYTGQELEEKARAILFPKQSLSDMFQRANDVDEADFVEKAILKAFDKSNPIYVVATDYYLGRNTLQTLANYMQEQIAPWLTIKQCIDRVRWCISLFNAKLYMVMQDEIARERSQYGIEMKNISEIT
;
A
#
# COMPACT_ATOMS: atom_id res chain seq x y z
N MET A 1 -53.48 9.97 17.73
CA MET A 1 -53.09 11.06 16.80
C MET A 1 -52.01 11.88 17.46
N LYS A 2 -50.89 12.04 16.75
CA LYS A 2 -49.76 13.01 16.88
C LYS A 2 -49.06 13.06 18.25
N GLY A 3 -47.77 12.76 18.37
CA GLY A 3 -46.66 13.01 17.44
C GLY A 3 -45.89 14.24 17.93
N GLY A 4 -44.68 14.03 18.42
CA GLY A 4 -43.77 15.06 18.93
C GLY A 4 -42.37 14.48 18.95
N ASP A 5 -41.57 14.88 17.97
CA ASP A 5 -40.35 14.23 17.51
C ASP A 5 -39.19 14.37 18.49
N TYR A 6 -38.53 13.24 18.80
CA TYR A 6 -37.18 13.23 19.37
C TYR A 6 -36.18 13.02 18.24
N LEU A 7 -35.22 13.94 18.19
CA LEU A 7 -34.09 14.04 17.27
C LEU A 7 -33.52 12.68 16.88
N GLY A 8 -33.60 12.39 15.57
CA GLY A 8 -33.06 11.20 14.96
C GLY A 8 -31.53 11.18 14.99
N TYR A 9 -30.97 10.25 15.76
CA TYR A 9 -29.74 9.58 15.39
C TYR A 9 -30.11 8.30 14.62
N GLY A 10 -30.26 8.48 13.30
CA GLY A 10 -30.36 7.38 12.34
C GLY A 10 -29.05 6.59 12.31
N GLY A 11 -29.17 5.26 12.20
CA GLY A 11 -28.10 4.31 12.42
C GLY A 11 -26.91 4.37 11.46
N GLY A 12 -25.84 3.75 11.92
CA GLY A 12 -24.59 3.50 11.19
C GLY A 12 -23.52 3.16 12.21
N GLY A 13 -23.05 1.92 12.24
CA GLY A 13 -22.07 1.40 13.21
C GLY A 13 -20.64 1.94 13.03
N ASP A 14 -20.51 3.23 12.70
CA ASP A 14 -19.26 3.85 12.24
C ASP A 14 -18.42 4.44 13.38
N GLY A 15 -19.00 4.68 14.55
CA GLY A 15 -18.31 5.41 15.63
C GLY A 15 -17.32 4.57 16.43
N ILE A 16 -17.72 3.35 16.81
CA ILE A 16 -17.00 2.56 17.82
C ILE A 16 -15.82 1.80 17.18
N TRP A 17 -16.03 1.27 15.97
CA TRP A 17 -15.01 0.49 15.26
C TRP A 17 -13.89 1.34 14.70
N ARG A 18 -14.19 2.54 14.19
CA ARG A 18 -13.18 3.50 13.73
C ARG A 18 -12.21 3.89 14.86
N PHE A 19 -12.72 4.01 16.08
CA PHE A 19 -11.92 4.40 17.25
C PHE A 19 -11.08 3.25 17.83
N ILE A 20 -11.53 1.99 17.70
CA ILE A 20 -10.87 0.82 18.29
C ILE A 20 -9.86 0.19 17.32
N THR A 21 -10.18 0.12 16.03
CA THR A 21 -9.35 -0.61 15.05
C THR A 21 -8.75 0.27 13.97
N GLY A 22 -9.18 1.54 13.86
CA GLY A 22 -8.82 2.43 12.74
C GLY A 22 -9.56 2.09 11.44
N TRP A 23 -10.53 1.18 11.46
CA TRP A 23 -11.20 0.73 10.24
C TRP A 23 -12.38 1.63 9.88
N SER A 24 -12.50 1.98 8.59
CA SER A 24 -13.68 2.63 8.05
C SER A 24 -14.87 1.66 7.96
N GLY A 25 -16.10 2.18 7.96
CA GLY A 25 -17.30 1.37 7.74
C GLY A 25 -17.27 0.60 6.40
N GLU A 26 -16.62 1.18 5.38
CA GLU A 26 -16.40 0.56 4.08
C GLU A 26 -15.48 -0.68 4.17
N ASN A 27 -14.44 -0.64 5.01
CA ASN A 27 -13.58 -1.79 5.26
C ASN A 27 -14.36 -2.95 5.90
N ILE A 28 -15.29 -2.64 6.82
CA ILE A 28 -16.13 -3.64 7.49
C ILE A 28 -17.13 -4.25 6.50
N GLU A 29 -17.76 -3.45 5.66
CA GLU A 29 -18.69 -3.95 4.64
C GLU A 29 -17.98 -4.85 3.62
N ARG A 30 -16.78 -4.47 3.18
CA ARG A 30 -15.96 -5.27 2.28
C ARG A 30 -15.56 -6.60 2.91
N PHE A 31 -15.13 -6.60 4.17
CA PHE A 31 -14.84 -7.83 4.92
C PHE A 31 -16.08 -8.73 5.00
N THR A 32 -17.21 -8.17 5.43
CA THR A 32 -18.45 -8.92 5.62
C THR A 32 -18.93 -9.55 4.30
N LYS A 33 -18.85 -8.82 3.18
CA LYS A 33 -19.20 -9.34 1.85
C LYS A 33 -18.32 -10.52 1.43
N VAL A 34 -17.01 -10.43 1.63
CA VAL A 34 -16.09 -11.51 1.25
C VAL A 34 -16.31 -12.77 2.11
N PHE A 35 -16.50 -12.60 3.41
CA PHE A 35 -16.78 -13.72 4.31
C PHE A 35 -18.15 -14.37 4.01
N ASP A 36 -19.20 -13.58 3.77
CA ASP A 36 -20.52 -14.10 3.41
C ASP A 36 -20.51 -14.82 2.06
N GLN A 37 -19.77 -14.30 1.08
CA GLN A 37 -19.60 -14.94 -0.22
C GLN A 37 -18.85 -16.28 -0.10
N LEU A 38 -17.73 -16.33 0.62
CA LEU A 38 -16.96 -17.56 0.80
C LEU A 38 -17.74 -18.60 1.63
N SER A 39 -18.53 -18.15 2.60
CA SER A 39 -19.43 -19.03 3.36
C SER A 39 -20.54 -19.61 2.48
N LYS A 40 -21.11 -18.81 1.55
CA LYS A 40 -22.09 -19.30 0.56
C LYS A 40 -21.48 -20.28 -0.44
N GLU A 41 -20.21 -20.11 -0.77
CA GLU A 41 -19.44 -21.02 -1.61
C GLU A 41 -19.04 -22.32 -0.87
N GLY A 42 -19.35 -22.44 0.42
CA GLY A 42 -19.18 -23.66 1.22
C GLY A 42 -17.82 -23.79 1.90
N TYR A 43 -16.97 -22.77 1.84
CA TYR A 43 -15.71 -22.75 2.57
C TYR A 43 -15.97 -22.58 4.07
N THR A 44 -15.24 -23.30 4.91
CA THR A 44 -15.39 -23.21 6.38
C THR A 44 -14.02 -23.29 7.06
N GLY A 45 -13.94 -22.75 8.29
CA GLY A 45 -12.72 -22.81 9.10
C GLY A 45 -11.50 -22.21 8.39
N GLN A 46 -10.38 -22.94 8.44
CA GLN A 46 -9.07 -22.47 7.99
C GLN A 46 -9.01 -22.21 6.48
N GLU A 47 -9.74 -22.97 5.65
CA GLU A 47 -9.79 -22.76 4.20
C GLU A 47 -10.49 -21.44 3.82
N LEU A 48 -11.53 -21.09 4.58
CA LEU A 48 -12.23 -19.81 4.40
C LEU A 48 -11.30 -18.66 4.74
N GLU A 49 -10.54 -18.77 5.83
CA GLU A 49 -9.59 -17.74 6.26
C GLU A 49 -8.47 -17.52 5.24
N GLU A 50 -7.91 -18.59 4.67
CA GLU A 50 -6.87 -18.49 3.65
C GLU A 50 -7.38 -17.82 2.36
N LYS A 51 -8.57 -18.21 1.90
CA LYS A 51 -9.19 -17.61 0.71
C LYS A 51 -9.63 -16.18 0.95
N ALA A 52 -10.21 -15.89 2.10
CA ALA A 52 -10.57 -14.53 2.50
C ALA A 52 -9.33 -13.65 2.53
N ARG A 53 -8.22 -14.13 3.12
CA ARG A 53 -6.95 -13.40 3.17
C ARG A 53 -6.40 -13.11 1.77
N ALA A 54 -6.44 -14.09 0.86
CA ALA A 54 -5.97 -13.92 -0.51
C ALA A 54 -6.80 -12.87 -1.30
N ILE A 55 -8.12 -12.82 -1.08
CA ILE A 55 -9.04 -11.88 -1.75
C ILE A 55 -8.96 -10.48 -1.14
N LEU A 56 -8.89 -10.39 0.19
CA LEU A 56 -8.87 -9.13 0.93
C LEU A 56 -7.50 -8.45 0.84
N PHE A 57 -6.42 -9.25 0.83
CA PHE A 57 -5.04 -8.79 0.79
C PHE A 57 -4.31 -9.41 -0.41
N PRO A 58 -4.66 -9.03 -1.65
CA PRO A 58 -3.90 -9.46 -2.82
C PRO A 58 -2.44 -9.01 -2.66
N LYS A 59 -1.48 -9.82 -3.15
CA LYS A 59 -0.04 -9.53 -3.09
C LYS A 59 0.22 -8.08 -3.50
N GLN A 60 0.45 -7.24 -2.51
CA GLN A 60 0.36 -5.80 -2.67
C GLN A 60 1.55 -5.33 -3.51
N SER A 61 1.27 -4.78 -4.70
CA SER A 61 2.32 -4.07 -5.43
C SER A 61 2.54 -2.72 -4.76
N LEU A 62 3.75 -2.17 -4.88
CA LEU A 62 4.05 -0.83 -4.36
C LEU A 62 3.12 0.25 -4.95
N SER A 63 2.69 0.06 -6.20
CA SER A 63 1.70 0.93 -6.85
C SER A 63 0.34 0.89 -6.12
N ASP A 64 -0.09 -0.29 -5.65
CA ASP A 64 -1.33 -0.44 -4.87
C ASP A 64 -1.19 0.12 -3.45
N MET A 65 0.04 0.16 -2.90
CA MET A 65 0.31 0.83 -1.63
C MET A 65 0.24 2.36 -1.80
N PHE A 66 0.87 2.92 -2.83
CA PHE A 66 0.82 4.36 -3.12
C PHE A 66 -0.61 4.85 -3.43
N GLN A 67 -1.42 4.05 -4.12
CA GLN A 67 -2.82 4.42 -4.40
C GLN A 67 -3.73 4.35 -3.17
N ARG A 68 -3.42 3.49 -2.19
CA ARG A 68 -4.17 3.38 -0.93
C ARG A 68 -3.76 4.39 0.13
N ALA A 69 -2.60 5.05 -0.04
CA ALA A 69 -2.12 6.10 0.85
C ALA A 69 -2.91 7.43 0.74
N ASN A 70 -4.23 7.36 0.51
CA ASN A 70 -5.12 8.52 0.46
C ASN A 70 -5.57 8.95 1.87
N ASP A 71 -5.29 8.16 2.90
CA ASP A 71 -5.33 8.55 4.31
C ASP A 71 -4.01 9.24 4.70
N VAL A 72 -4.11 10.39 5.36
CA VAL A 72 -2.97 11.29 5.68
C VAL A 72 -1.87 10.57 6.46
N ASP A 73 -2.24 9.68 7.38
CA ASP A 73 -1.28 8.94 8.22
C ASP A 73 -0.47 7.91 7.41
N GLU A 74 -1.09 7.29 6.39
CA GLU A 74 -0.45 6.30 5.53
C GLU A 74 0.51 6.97 4.52
N ALA A 75 0.16 8.16 4.03
CA ALA A 75 1.02 8.97 3.18
C ALA A 75 2.29 9.42 3.91
N ASP A 76 2.14 9.89 5.15
CA ASP A 76 3.26 10.28 6.02
C ASP A 76 4.19 9.11 6.31
N PHE A 77 3.64 7.91 6.53
CA PHE A 77 4.42 6.69 6.72
C PHE A 77 5.28 6.37 5.48
N VAL A 78 4.66 6.38 4.30
CA VAL A 78 5.35 6.07 3.04
C VAL A 78 6.40 7.14 2.71
N GLU A 79 6.12 8.42 2.93
CA GLU A 79 7.09 9.49 2.74
C GLU A 79 8.31 9.33 3.66
N LYS A 80 8.09 9.05 4.95
CA LYS A 80 9.18 8.77 5.90
C LYS A 80 10.02 7.57 5.47
N ALA A 81 9.39 6.50 5.00
CA ALA A 81 10.09 5.31 4.50
C ALA A 81 10.95 5.65 3.27
N ILE A 82 10.45 6.48 2.35
CA ILE A 82 11.21 6.92 1.17
C ILE A 82 12.40 7.78 1.58
N LEU A 83 12.21 8.77 2.45
CA LEU A 83 13.28 9.67 2.90
C LEU A 83 14.36 8.95 3.71
N LYS A 84 13.99 7.83 4.36
CA LYS A 84 14.94 6.93 5.01
C LYS A 84 15.68 6.03 4.03
N ALA A 85 15.00 5.60 2.96
CA ALA A 85 15.59 4.75 1.93
C ALA A 85 16.56 5.52 1.02
N PHE A 86 16.27 6.77 0.66
CA PHE A 86 17.06 7.52 -0.31
C PHE A 86 17.27 8.97 0.11
N ASP A 87 18.49 9.47 -0.13
CA ASP A 87 18.76 10.89 -0.12
C ASP A 87 18.13 11.58 -1.34
N LYS A 88 17.70 12.83 -1.19
CA LYS A 88 17.06 13.61 -2.27
C LYS A 88 18.01 13.90 -3.43
N SER A 89 19.32 13.91 -3.20
CA SER A 89 20.34 14.07 -4.25
C SER A 89 20.58 12.76 -5.02
N ASN A 90 20.00 11.63 -4.59
CA ASN A 90 20.21 10.36 -5.26
C ASN A 90 19.47 10.35 -6.61
N PRO A 91 20.14 10.04 -7.74
CA PRO A 91 19.48 10.03 -9.04
C PRO A 91 18.34 9.01 -9.14
N ILE A 92 18.37 7.93 -8.37
CA ILE A 92 17.29 6.94 -8.31
C ILE A 92 16.05 7.54 -7.65
N TYR A 93 16.23 8.35 -6.60
CA TYR A 93 15.13 9.08 -5.96
C TYR A 93 14.47 10.03 -6.95
N VAL A 94 15.27 10.87 -7.64
CA VAL A 94 14.76 11.84 -8.61
C VAL A 94 13.95 11.16 -9.72
N VAL A 95 14.51 10.11 -10.35
CA VAL A 95 13.82 9.37 -11.42
C VAL A 95 12.55 8.68 -10.92
N ALA A 96 12.57 8.09 -9.72
CA ALA A 96 11.41 7.42 -9.14
C ALA A 96 10.30 8.42 -8.76
N THR A 97 10.67 9.59 -8.23
CA THR A 97 9.73 10.66 -7.91
C THR A 97 9.05 11.19 -9.16
N ASP A 98 9.80 11.45 -10.23
CA ASP A 98 9.22 11.88 -11.51
C ASP A 98 8.33 10.81 -12.15
N TYR A 99 8.64 9.53 -11.94
CA TYR A 99 7.82 8.41 -12.39
C TYR A 99 6.51 8.26 -11.60
N TYR A 100 6.58 8.20 -10.26
CA TYR A 100 5.43 7.91 -9.40
C TYR A 100 4.57 9.14 -9.10
N LEU A 101 5.19 10.28 -8.77
CA LEU A 101 4.46 11.52 -8.47
C LEU A 101 4.14 12.31 -9.74
N GLY A 102 5.12 12.44 -10.65
CA GLY A 102 4.95 13.12 -11.93
C GLY A 102 4.12 12.33 -12.94
N ARG A 103 3.85 11.04 -12.68
CA ARG A 103 3.16 10.10 -13.59
C ARG A 103 3.79 10.05 -14.99
N ASN A 104 5.09 10.30 -15.09
CA ASN A 104 5.79 10.29 -16.36
C ASN A 104 5.93 8.85 -16.89
N THR A 105 5.83 8.70 -18.21
CA THR A 105 6.09 7.40 -18.83
C THR A 105 7.59 7.08 -18.83
N LEU A 106 7.93 5.80 -18.91
CA LEU A 106 9.33 5.37 -19.10
C LEU A 106 9.97 6.02 -20.33
N GLN A 107 9.20 6.21 -21.40
CA GLN A 107 9.67 6.86 -22.63
C GLN A 107 10.00 8.33 -22.40
N THR A 108 9.14 9.05 -21.67
CA THR A 108 9.36 10.46 -21.33
C THR A 108 10.65 10.64 -20.53
N LEU A 109 10.84 9.83 -19.49
CA LEU A 109 12.04 9.88 -18.66
C LEU A 109 13.30 9.46 -19.44
N ALA A 110 13.19 8.48 -20.32
CA ALA A 110 14.30 8.04 -21.16
C ALA A 110 14.70 9.10 -22.20
N ASN A 111 13.72 9.79 -22.80
CA ASN A 111 13.97 10.90 -23.73
C ASN A 111 14.70 12.03 -22.99
N TYR A 112 14.21 12.44 -21.82
CA TYR A 112 14.88 13.45 -20.99
C TYR A 112 16.31 13.04 -20.62
N MET A 113 16.50 11.79 -20.18
CA MET A 113 17.83 11.25 -19.87
C MET A 113 18.77 11.30 -21.09
N GLN A 114 18.28 10.93 -22.26
CA GLN A 114 19.08 10.97 -23.48
C GLN A 114 19.43 12.40 -23.87
N GLU A 115 18.46 13.31 -23.89
CA GLU A 115 18.66 14.68 -24.36
C GLU A 115 19.54 15.52 -23.42
N GLN A 116 19.35 15.36 -22.11
CA GLN A 116 19.90 16.29 -21.11
C GLN A 116 21.10 15.72 -20.34
N ILE A 117 21.20 14.39 -20.21
CA ILE A 117 22.17 13.76 -19.30
C ILE A 117 23.19 12.93 -20.08
N ALA A 118 22.71 12.06 -20.98
CA ALA A 118 23.51 11.05 -21.64
C ALA A 118 23.21 10.96 -23.14
N PRO A 119 23.55 12.00 -23.94
CA PRO A 119 23.30 12.04 -25.38
C PRO A 119 24.04 10.97 -26.18
N TRP A 120 25.07 10.35 -25.59
CA TRP A 120 25.81 9.24 -26.20
C TRP A 120 25.13 7.87 -26.03
N LEU A 121 24.05 7.77 -25.24
CA LEU A 121 23.28 6.54 -25.12
C LEU A 121 22.17 6.49 -26.17
N THR A 122 21.85 5.28 -26.61
CA THR A 122 20.63 5.05 -27.40
C THR A 122 19.40 5.13 -26.51
N ILE A 123 18.25 5.51 -27.09
CA ILE A 123 17.00 5.62 -26.33
C ILE A 123 16.63 4.30 -25.64
N LYS A 124 16.89 3.15 -26.29
CA LYS A 124 16.65 1.82 -25.71
C LYS A 124 17.49 1.60 -24.44
N GLN A 125 18.77 1.98 -24.49
CA GLN A 125 19.64 1.91 -23.30
C GLN A 125 19.12 2.83 -22.19
N CYS A 126 18.67 4.04 -22.51
CA CYS A 126 18.07 4.94 -21.52
C CYS A 126 16.81 4.33 -20.88
N ILE A 127 15.91 3.72 -21.66
CA ILE A 127 14.72 3.04 -21.13
C ILE A 127 15.12 1.92 -20.16
N ASP A 128 16.13 1.11 -20.51
CA ASP A 128 16.60 0.03 -19.65
C ASP A 128 17.23 0.57 -18.35
N ARG A 129 17.92 1.72 -18.40
CA ARG A 129 18.44 2.40 -17.20
C ARG A 129 17.31 2.93 -16.32
N VAL A 130 16.29 3.59 -16.88
CA VAL A 130 15.12 4.07 -16.13
C VAL A 130 14.39 2.91 -15.45
N ARG A 131 14.18 1.80 -16.17
CA ARG A 131 13.60 0.58 -15.58
C ARG A 131 14.42 0.07 -14.41
N TRP A 132 15.74 0.01 -14.56
CA TRP A 132 16.63 -0.43 -13.50
C TRP A 132 16.57 0.49 -12.27
N CYS A 133 16.53 1.81 -12.47
CA CYS A 133 16.33 2.76 -11.38
C CYS A 133 15.03 2.49 -10.61
N ILE A 134 13.91 2.28 -11.32
CA ILE A 134 12.62 1.99 -10.69
C ILE A 134 12.66 0.65 -9.94
N SER A 135 13.25 -0.40 -10.52
CA SER A 135 13.39 -1.69 -9.84
C SER A 135 14.23 -1.59 -8.56
N LEU A 136 15.32 -0.83 -8.60
CA LEU A 136 16.19 -0.64 -7.45
C LEU A 136 15.53 0.23 -6.37
N PHE A 137 14.79 1.27 -6.78
CA PHE A 137 13.95 2.06 -5.88
C PHE A 137 12.96 1.18 -5.13
N ASN A 138 12.20 0.38 -5.88
CA ASN A 138 11.19 -0.52 -5.33
C ASN A 138 11.77 -1.56 -4.37
N ALA A 139 12.88 -2.18 -4.73
CA ALA A 139 13.53 -3.18 -3.89
C ALA A 139 14.00 -2.58 -2.56
N LYS A 140 14.67 -1.42 -2.58
CA LYS A 140 15.16 -0.76 -1.37
C LYS A 140 14.02 -0.25 -0.51
N LEU A 141 13.03 0.40 -1.11
CA LEU A 141 11.88 0.94 -0.39
C LEU A 141 11.09 -0.20 0.29
N TYR A 142 10.90 -1.32 -0.42
CA TYR A 142 10.26 -2.50 0.16
C TYR A 142 10.99 -2.99 1.41
N MET A 143 12.32 -3.13 1.37
CA MET A 143 13.11 -3.55 2.53
C MET A 143 12.93 -2.58 3.71
N VAL A 144 13.03 -1.26 3.47
CA VAL A 144 12.87 -0.25 4.52
C VAL A 144 11.47 -0.27 5.11
N MET A 145 10.43 -0.44 4.30
CA MET A 145 9.06 -0.54 4.79
C MET A 145 8.83 -1.80 5.62
N GLN A 146 9.39 -2.96 5.22
CA GLN A 146 9.30 -4.18 6.03
C GLN A 146 9.97 -3.98 7.40
N ASP A 147 11.13 -3.34 7.44
CA ASP A 147 11.81 -3.01 8.69
C ASP A 147 11.02 -2.03 9.56
N GLU A 148 10.32 -1.07 8.96
CA GLU A 148 9.50 -0.09 9.70
C GLU A 148 8.23 -0.74 10.25
N ILE A 149 7.54 -1.55 9.43
CA ILE A 149 6.38 -2.35 9.85
C ILE A 149 6.78 -3.30 10.98
N ALA A 150 7.95 -3.95 10.89
CA ALA A 150 8.44 -4.82 11.95
C ALA A 150 8.68 -4.04 13.25
N ARG A 151 9.27 -2.83 13.17
CA ARG A 151 9.49 -1.96 14.34
C ARG A 151 8.20 -1.48 14.98
N GLU A 152 7.22 -1.04 14.21
CA GLU A 152 5.90 -0.67 14.73
C GLU A 152 5.24 -1.86 15.44
N ARG A 153 5.27 -3.05 14.83
CA ARG A 153 4.73 -4.28 15.44
C ARG A 153 5.40 -4.65 16.77
N SER A 154 6.72 -4.53 16.86
CA SER A 154 7.45 -4.75 18.11
C SER A 154 7.08 -3.72 19.18
N GLN A 155 6.85 -2.46 18.78
CA GLN A 155 6.43 -1.39 19.69
C GLN A 155 5.02 -1.60 20.25
N TYR A 156 4.12 -2.23 19.47
CA TYR A 156 2.78 -2.63 19.90
C TYR A 156 2.73 -4.03 20.57
N GLY A 157 3.87 -4.71 20.77
CA GLY A 157 3.94 -6.00 21.45
C GLY A 157 3.31 -7.17 20.68
N ILE A 158 3.19 -7.06 19.36
CA ILE A 158 2.64 -8.13 18.51
C ILE A 158 3.76 -9.12 18.19
N GLU A 159 3.91 -10.17 19.00
CA GLU A 159 4.80 -11.30 18.71
C GLU A 159 4.33 -12.05 17.45
N MET A 160 5.20 -12.15 16.44
CA MET A 160 4.95 -13.05 15.32
C MET A 160 5.28 -14.46 15.76
N LYS A 161 4.28 -15.37 15.77
CA LYS A 161 4.59 -16.80 15.67
C LYS A 161 5.37 -17.03 14.39
N ASN A 162 6.53 -17.66 14.54
CA ASN A 162 7.42 -17.96 13.44
C ASN A 162 6.65 -18.81 12.41
N ILE A 163 6.60 -18.38 11.14
CA ILE A 163 5.82 -19.10 10.11
C ILE A 163 6.38 -20.51 9.88
N SER A 164 7.63 -20.74 10.31
CA SER A 164 8.27 -22.06 10.37
C SER A 164 7.67 -23.03 11.41
N GLU A 165 6.82 -22.56 12.31
CA GLU A 165 6.12 -23.39 13.32
C GLU A 165 4.69 -23.77 12.89
N ILE A 166 4.23 -23.30 11.72
CA ILE A 166 2.88 -23.57 11.17
C ILE A 166 2.92 -24.70 10.12
N THR A 167 4.09 -25.26 9.82
CA THR A 167 4.25 -26.44 8.95
C THR A 167 4.65 -27.65 9.80
#